data_AF-I4A2Z3-F1
#
_entry.id   AF-I4A2Z3-F1
#
_cell.length_a   1.000
_cell.length_b   1.000
_cell.length_c   1.000
_cell.angle_alpha   90.00
_cell.angle_beta   90.00
_cell.angle_gamma   90.00
#
_symmetry.space_group_name_H-M   'P 1'
#
loop_
_entity.id
_entity.type
_entity.pdbx_description
1 polymer ?
#
loop_
_entity_poly.entity_id
_entity_poly.type
_entity_poly.pdbx_seq_one_letter_code
_entity_poly.pdbx_strand_id
1 'polypeptide(L)'
;MFEQVVVKTNKIYLAILLGVCFLFLLTIAGASFYTAIDKGSNLLLMIAIMLFVLIAITLYLDLSLPFKIIADENSISFKNQEYTLNQIKSFELNTKKLRLTRQAEVTEIVFDDGKKLILPYYFYQNLKDLNLLLYQVVQRDEHCTPIEIKPMLKRETFNEKRTEYKGNHLFNFNNELMLFILGLSTLLFPKTLFPLSIILILPIFFIVFFYGINGQQSYYLVFSQQYLIIKNLYFPWYFKAYRIQDIHEIIFERGAPNNVNNQIGIVLKDFSYTHFYTYYNRKSFEKIRTELAQRNIALRDEIYEKT
;
A
#
# COMPACT_ATOMS: atom_id res chain seq x y z
N MET A 1 7.10 0.85 -30.55
CA MET A 1 5.71 1.36 -30.59
C MET A 1 5.06 0.92 -29.28
N PHE A 2 4.91 1.83 -28.31
CA PHE A 2 4.31 1.50 -27.03
C PHE A 2 2.80 1.44 -27.22
N GLU A 3 2.19 0.25 -27.08
CA GLU A 3 0.74 0.18 -26.87
C GLU A 3 0.45 0.96 -25.60
N GLN A 4 -0.08 2.17 -25.78
CA GLN A 4 -0.62 2.95 -24.68
C GLN A 4 -1.79 2.16 -24.12
N VAL A 5 -1.54 1.38 -23.07
CA VAL A 5 -2.59 0.83 -22.24
C VAL A 5 -3.35 2.03 -21.68
N VAL A 6 -4.49 2.35 -22.30
CA VAL A 6 -5.45 3.34 -21.82
C VAL A 6 -5.95 2.83 -20.47
N VAL A 7 -5.33 3.29 -19.38
CA VAL A 7 -5.77 2.97 -18.02
C VAL A 7 -6.72 4.07 -17.58
N LYS A 8 -7.96 3.65 -17.28
CA LYS A 8 -8.98 4.45 -16.59
C LYS A 8 -8.34 5.18 -15.40
N THR A 9 -8.56 6.49 -15.37
CA THR A 9 -8.21 7.46 -14.31
C THR A 9 -8.24 6.80 -12.92
N ASN A 10 -7.17 7.01 -12.13
CA ASN A 10 -6.97 6.44 -10.79
C ASN A 10 -8.28 6.41 -9.98
N LYS A 11 -8.91 5.23 -9.93
CA LYS A 11 -10.21 4.99 -9.30
C LYS A 11 -10.21 5.36 -7.80
N ILE A 12 -9.04 5.42 -7.15
CA ILE A 12 -8.86 5.86 -5.76
C ILE A 12 -9.11 7.36 -5.61
N TYR A 13 -8.57 8.20 -6.50
CA TYR A 13 -8.83 9.65 -6.44
C TYR A 13 -10.28 9.95 -6.80
N LEU A 14 -10.88 9.17 -7.71
CA LEU A 14 -12.31 9.25 -8.00
C LEU A 14 -13.16 8.81 -6.79
N ALA A 15 -12.78 7.74 -6.08
CA ALA A 15 -13.44 7.29 -4.86
C ALA A 15 -13.36 8.32 -3.74
N ILE A 16 -12.18 8.92 -3.52
CA ILE A 16 -11.98 9.98 -2.54
C ILE A 16 -12.80 11.22 -2.93
N LEU A 17 -12.76 11.63 -4.20
CA LEU A 17 -13.54 12.76 -4.71
C LEU A 17 -15.04 12.50 -4.56
N LEU A 18 -15.53 11.32 -4.91
CA LEU A 18 -16.93 10.92 -4.74
C LEU A 18 -17.33 10.88 -3.26
N GLY A 19 -16.45 10.41 -2.37
CA GLY A 19 -16.66 10.43 -0.93
C GLY A 19 -16.74 11.85 -0.37
N VAL A 20 -15.86 12.76 -0.83
CA VAL A 20 -15.88 14.18 -0.45
C VAL A 20 -17.12 14.89 -0.99
N CYS A 21 -17.46 14.69 -2.27
CA CYS A 21 -18.69 15.21 -2.87
C CYS A 21 -19.93 14.68 -2.14
N PHE A 22 -19.91 13.42 -1.71
CA PHE A 22 -21.00 12.82 -0.94
C PHE A 22 -21.11 13.40 0.47
N LEU A 23 -20.00 13.59 1.19
CA LEU A 23 -20.00 14.27 2.49
C LEU A 23 -20.50 15.71 2.37
N PHE A 24 -20.10 16.42 1.31
CA PHE A 24 -20.59 17.76 0.99
C PHE A 24 -22.11 17.77 0.72
N LEU A 25 -22.61 16.78 -0.05
CA LEU A 25 -24.04 16.59 -0.28
C LEU A 25 -24.78 16.24 1.01
N LEU A 26 -24.21 15.45 1.92
CA LEU A 26 -24.77 15.17 3.24
C LEU A 26 -24.85 16.43 4.11
N THR A 27 -23.87 17.32 4.05
CA THR A 27 -23.94 18.61 4.78
C THR A 27 -24.99 19.55 4.19
N ILE A 28 -25.11 19.63 2.87
CA ILE A 28 -26.17 20.42 2.21
C ILE A 28 -27.54 19.83 2.53
N ALA A 29 -27.68 18.50 2.40
CA ALA A 29 -28.89 17.77 2.74
C ALA A 29 -29.23 17.96 4.21
N GLY A 30 -28.26 17.87 5.13
CA GLY A 30 -28.44 18.09 6.57
C GLY A 30 -28.87 19.52 6.93
N ALA A 31 -28.31 20.53 6.27
CA ALA A 31 -28.72 21.93 6.46
C ALA A 31 -30.14 22.20 5.93
N SER A 32 -30.48 21.62 4.77
CA SER A 32 -31.85 21.64 4.23
C SER A 32 -32.81 20.70 4.97
N PHE A 33 -32.29 19.74 5.75
CA PHE A 33 -33.02 18.87 6.66
C PHE A 33 -33.34 19.58 7.97
N TYR A 34 -32.44 20.42 8.50
CA TYR A 34 -32.71 21.23 9.68
C TYR A 34 -33.89 22.20 9.45
N THR A 35 -34.04 22.71 8.22
CA THR A 35 -35.20 23.52 7.84
C THR A 35 -36.46 22.68 7.56
N ALA A 36 -36.33 21.37 7.35
CA ALA A 36 -37.42 20.45 7.01
C ALA A 36 -37.85 19.49 8.13
N ILE A 37 -37.07 19.32 9.21
CA ILE A 37 -37.38 18.50 10.40
C ILE A 37 -38.68 18.91 11.06
N ASP A 38 -39.16 20.14 10.83
CA ASP A 38 -40.51 20.57 11.22
C ASP A 38 -41.63 19.71 10.58
N LYS A 39 -41.29 18.82 9.62
CA LYS A 39 -42.25 17.92 8.92
C LYS A 39 -41.81 16.45 8.78
N GLY A 40 -40.86 15.98 9.58
CA GLY A 40 -40.66 14.54 9.88
C GLY A 40 -40.45 13.55 8.72
N SER A 41 -39.38 13.67 7.92
CA SER A 41 -39.05 12.64 6.91
C SER A 41 -37.62 12.07 7.03
N ASN A 42 -37.44 11.04 7.86
CA ASN A 42 -36.15 10.33 8.04
C ASN A 42 -35.67 9.51 6.83
N LEU A 43 -36.48 9.42 5.76
CA LEU A 43 -36.25 8.53 4.63
C LEU A 43 -35.07 8.97 3.74
N LEU A 44 -34.90 10.28 3.52
CA LEU A 44 -33.90 10.80 2.58
C LEU A 44 -32.47 10.67 3.11
N LEU A 45 -32.27 10.85 4.41
CA LEU A 45 -31.00 10.59 5.09
C LEU A 45 -30.63 9.10 5.04
N MET A 46 -31.60 8.21 5.27
CA MET A 46 -31.39 6.76 5.20
C MET A 46 -30.99 6.33 3.78
N ILE A 47 -31.65 6.88 2.74
CA ILE A 47 -31.30 6.64 1.33
C ILE A 47 -29.87 7.14 1.03
N ALA A 48 -29.50 8.34 1.50
CA ALA A 48 -28.15 8.86 1.29
C ALA A 48 -27.09 7.95 1.92
N ILE A 49 -27.28 7.53 3.18
CA ILE A 49 -26.37 6.61 3.88
C ILE A 49 -26.29 5.26 3.13
N MET A 50 -27.43 4.70 2.70
CA MET A 50 -27.44 3.44 1.95
C MET A 50 -26.70 3.55 0.61
N LEU A 51 -26.88 4.64 -0.13
CA LEU A 51 -26.18 4.88 -1.40
C LEU A 51 -24.67 5.01 -1.17
N PHE A 52 -24.23 5.64 -0.08
CA PHE A 52 -22.82 5.73 0.27
C PHE A 52 -22.22 4.38 0.62
N VAL A 53 -22.90 3.59 1.46
CA VAL A 53 -22.45 2.24 1.79
C VAL A 53 -22.36 1.40 0.51
N LEU A 54 -23.34 1.51 -0.39
CA LEU A 54 -23.34 0.79 -1.67
C LEU A 54 -22.17 1.21 -2.56
N ILE A 55 -21.92 2.53 -2.72
CA ILE A 55 -20.81 3.08 -3.50
C ILE A 55 -19.47 2.66 -2.88
N ALA A 56 -19.34 2.72 -1.55
CA ALA A 56 -18.13 2.28 -0.85
C ALA A 56 -17.88 0.79 -1.04
N ILE A 57 -18.93 -0.05 -1.00
CA ILE A 57 -18.82 -1.49 -1.28
C ILE A 57 -18.45 -1.74 -2.73
N THR A 58 -19.08 -1.07 -3.71
CA THR A 58 -18.74 -1.26 -5.13
C THR A 58 -17.31 -0.82 -5.40
N LEU A 59 -16.88 0.32 -4.86
CA LEU A 59 -15.49 0.77 -4.98
C LEU A 59 -14.51 -0.19 -4.31
N TYR A 60 -14.86 -0.73 -3.13
CA TYR A 60 -14.05 -1.74 -2.47
C TYR A 60 -13.91 -3.02 -3.32
N LEU A 61 -15.01 -3.56 -3.84
CA LEU A 61 -15.01 -4.77 -4.69
C LEU A 61 -14.26 -4.54 -6.01
N ASP A 62 -14.48 -3.40 -6.64
CA ASP A 62 -13.93 -3.07 -7.96
C ASP A 62 -12.45 -2.65 -7.91
N LEU A 63 -11.94 -2.31 -6.72
CA LEU A 63 -10.51 -2.09 -6.43
C LEU A 63 -9.80 -3.34 -5.89
N SER A 64 -10.54 -4.30 -5.32
CA SER A 64 -9.99 -5.46 -4.61
C SER A 64 -9.84 -6.73 -5.45
N LEU A 65 -10.20 -6.69 -6.74
CA LEU A 65 -9.97 -7.80 -7.67
C LEU A 65 -8.81 -7.50 -8.63
N PRO A 66 -7.54 -7.68 -8.20
CA PRO A 66 -6.42 -7.67 -9.13
C PRO A 66 -6.62 -8.75 -10.20
N PHE A 67 -6.12 -8.47 -11.40
CA PHE A 67 -6.21 -9.38 -12.53
C PHE A 67 -5.45 -10.68 -12.20
N LYS A 68 -5.95 -11.81 -12.71
CA LYS A 68 -5.25 -13.08 -12.65
C LYS A 68 -4.61 -13.35 -14.01
N ILE A 69 -3.32 -13.65 -14.00
CA ILE A 69 -2.60 -14.15 -15.18
C ILE A 69 -2.76 -15.67 -15.16
N ILE A 70 -3.10 -16.30 -16.28
CA ILE A 70 -3.07 -17.75 -16.36
C ILE A 70 -1.68 -18.11 -16.85
N ALA A 71 -0.91 -18.84 -16.06
CA ALA A 71 0.43 -19.26 -16.42
C ALA A 71 0.56 -20.76 -16.15
N ASP A 72 1.14 -21.48 -17.09
CA ASP A 72 1.47 -22.89 -17.00
C ASP A 72 2.94 -23.12 -17.39
N GLU A 73 3.41 -24.37 -17.38
CA GLU A 73 4.80 -24.72 -17.67
C GLU A 73 5.25 -24.39 -19.10
N ASN A 74 4.34 -24.02 -20.00
CA ASN A 74 4.61 -23.80 -21.42
C ASN A 74 4.20 -22.39 -21.91
N SER A 75 3.23 -21.74 -21.28
CA SER A 75 2.67 -20.47 -21.74
C SER A 75 2.19 -19.54 -20.62
N ILE A 76 2.08 -18.26 -20.98
CA ILE A 76 1.50 -17.19 -20.19
C ILE A 76 0.36 -16.59 -20.99
N SER A 77 -0.84 -16.64 -20.43
CA SER A 77 -2.07 -16.12 -21.03
C SER A 77 -2.57 -14.88 -20.30
N PHE A 78 -2.73 -13.79 -21.04
CA PHE A 78 -3.20 -12.49 -20.56
C PHE A 78 -4.05 -11.77 -21.61
N LYS A 79 -5.24 -11.28 -21.21
CA LYS A 79 -6.15 -10.50 -22.08
C LYS A 79 -6.38 -11.12 -23.47
N ASN A 80 -6.65 -12.44 -23.51
CA ASN A 80 -6.85 -13.22 -24.73
C ASN A 80 -5.62 -13.32 -25.65
N GLN A 81 -4.43 -12.97 -25.15
CA GLN A 81 -3.16 -13.22 -25.81
C GLN A 81 -2.43 -14.31 -25.03
N GLU A 82 -1.85 -15.25 -25.75
CA GLU A 82 -1.05 -16.34 -25.20
C GLU A 82 0.38 -16.18 -25.70
N TYR A 83 1.34 -16.27 -24.78
CA TYR A 83 2.77 -16.14 -25.02
C TYR A 83 3.44 -17.44 -24.60
N THR A 84 4.17 -18.10 -25.50
CA THR A 84 4.91 -19.32 -25.17
C THR A 84 6.19 -18.96 -24.40
N LEU A 85 6.49 -19.68 -23.32
CA LEU A 85 7.68 -19.43 -22.49
C LEU A 85 8.99 -19.58 -23.28
N ASN A 86 9.03 -20.45 -24.28
CA ASN A 86 10.19 -20.63 -25.17
C ASN A 86 10.51 -19.39 -26.03
N GLN A 87 9.59 -18.44 -26.15
CA GLN A 87 9.80 -17.18 -26.89
C GLN A 87 10.34 -16.08 -26.00
N ILE A 88 10.57 -16.35 -24.70
CA ILE A 88 11.13 -15.38 -23.76
C ILE A 88 12.63 -15.29 -24.00
N LYS A 89 13.07 -14.13 -24.50
CA LYS A 89 14.48 -13.82 -24.71
C LYS A 89 15.18 -13.48 -23.40
N SER A 90 14.52 -12.70 -22.56
CA SER A 90 15.04 -12.26 -21.26
C SER A 90 13.89 -11.75 -20.39
N PHE A 91 14.06 -11.81 -19.08
CA PHE A 91 13.12 -11.20 -18.14
C PHE A 91 13.89 -10.50 -17.01
N GLU A 92 13.28 -9.46 -16.45
CA GLU A 92 13.76 -8.75 -15.27
C GLU A 92 12.66 -8.77 -14.22
N LEU A 93 12.97 -9.32 -13.05
CA LEU A 93 12.09 -9.34 -11.89
C LEU A 93 12.40 -8.13 -10.99
N ASN A 94 11.38 -7.54 -10.36
CA ASN A 94 11.53 -6.46 -9.38
C ASN A 94 12.33 -5.26 -9.91
N THR A 95 12.12 -4.92 -11.18
CA THR A 95 12.68 -3.71 -11.79
C THR A 95 11.70 -2.56 -11.60
N LYS A 96 12.19 -1.35 -11.32
CA LYS A 96 11.38 -0.14 -11.32
C LYS A 96 11.20 0.42 -12.73
N LYS A 97 9.95 0.59 -13.15
CA LYS A 97 9.61 1.35 -14.36
C LYS A 97 8.70 2.52 -14.00
N LEU A 98 8.97 3.67 -14.61
CA LEU A 98 8.10 4.84 -14.49
C LEU A 98 6.80 4.56 -15.23
N ARG A 99 5.67 4.65 -14.52
CA ARG A 99 4.34 4.63 -15.13
C ARG A 99 3.54 5.82 -14.63
N LEU A 100 3.11 6.66 -15.57
CA LEU A 100 2.45 7.94 -15.32
C LEU A 100 3.34 8.86 -14.47
N THR A 101 3.11 8.91 -13.16
CA THR A 101 3.76 9.82 -12.21
C THR A 101 4.47 9.08 -11.08
N ARG A 102 4.47 7.74 -11.09
CA ARG A 102 5.08 6.92 -10.04
C ARG A 102 5.94 5.82 -10.63
N GLN A 103 7.08 5.58 -10.01
CA GLN A 103 7.82 4.34 -10.23
C GLN A 103 7.08 3.21 -9.52
N ALA A 104 6.99 2.06 -10.17
CA ALA A 104 6.45 0.86 -9.55
C ALA A 104 7.35 -0.34 -9.86
N GLU A 105 7.38 -1.27 -8.91
CA GLU A 105 7.95 -2.60 -9.12
C GLU A 105 7.15 -3.35 -10.19
N VAL A 106 7.85 -3.78 -11.22
CA VAL A 106 7.31 -4.52 -12.35
C VAL A 106 8.15 -5.76 -12.64
N THR A 107 7.48 -6.78 -13.17
CA THR A 107 8.15 -7.82 -13.94
C THR A 107 8.13 -7.39 -15.41
N GLU A 108 9.31 -7.27 -16.03
CA GLU A 108 9.46 -7.03 -17.47
C GLU A 108 9.85 -8.33 -18.16
N ILE A 109 9.08 -8.75 -19.16
CA ILE A 109 9.37 -9.91 -20.00
C ILE A 109 9.61 -9.40 -21.41
N VAL A 110 10.76 -9.74 -21.99
CA VAL A 110 11.15 -9.39 -23.36
C VAL A 110 11.12 -10.66 -24.20
N PHE A 111 10.35 -10.65 -25.28
CA PHE A 111 10.22 -11.77 -26.20
C PHE A 111 11.20 -11.66 -27.37
N ASP A 112 11.41 -12.77 -28.09
CA ASP A 112 12.30 -12.86 -29.25
C ASP A 112 11.92 -11.89 -30.38
N ASP A 113 10.62 -11.62 -30.55
CA ASP A 113 10.10 -10.66 -31.52
C ASP A 113 10.28 -9.19 -31.10
N GLY A 114 10.91 -8.96 -29.94
CA GLY A 114 11.16 -7.64 -29.37
C GLY A 114 9.96 -7.03 -28.64
N LYS A 115 8.81 -7.74 -28.55
CA LYS A 115 7.69 -7.29 -27.72
C LYS A 115 8.09 -7.33 -26.24
N LYS A 116 7.50 -6.42 -25.48
CA LYS A 116 7.75 -6.25 -24.05
C LYS A 116 6.44 -6.31 -23.28
N LEU A 117 6.36 -7.22 -22.32
CA LEU A 117 5.25 -7.31 -21.38
C LEU A 117 5.70 -6.76 -20.03
N ILE A 118 5.04 -5.70 -19.57
CA ILE A 118 5.33 -5.04 -18.29
C ILE A 118 4.18 -5.32 -17.33
N LEU A 119 4.48 -6.03 -16.25
CA LEU A 119 3.50 -6.52 -15.27
C LEU A 119 3.76 -5.89 -13.90
N PRO A 120 3.03 -4.82 -13.53
CA PRO A 120 3.20 -4.21 -12.22
C PRO A 120 2.59 -5.05 -11.10
N TYR A 121 3.32 -5.21 -9.99
CA TYR A 121 2.94 -6.05 -8.84
C TYR A 121 1.54 -5.77 -8.28
N TYR A 122 1.15 -4.50 -8.23
CA TYR A 122 -0.13 -4.10 -7.62
C TYR A 122 -1.37 -4.43 -8.47
N PHE A 123 -1.20 -4.87 -9.72
CA PHE A 123 -2.31 -5.22 -10.60
C PHE A 123 -2.64 -6.72 -10.63
N TYR A 124 -1.77 -7.59 -10.14
CA TYR A 124 -1.88 -9.03 -10.36
C TYR A 124 -1.79 -9.83 -9.07
N GLN A 125 -2.79 -10.67 -8.79
CA GLN A 125 -2.85 -11.47 -7.55
C GLN A 125 -1.75 -12.54 -7.50
N ASN A 126 -1.46 -13.13 -8.64
CA ASN A 126 -0.59 -14.31 -8.76
C ASN A 126 0.74 -13.98 -9.45
N LEU A 127 1.19 -12.72 -9.40
CA LEU A 127 2.47 -12.34 -10.00
C LEU A 127 3.65 -13.08 -9.35
N LYS A 128 3.54 -13.38 -8.06
CA LYS A 128 4.50 -14.22 -7.33
C LYS A 128 4.68 -15.58 -8.02
N ASP A 129 3.57 -16.25 -8.31
CA ASP A 129 3.58 -17.58 -8.93
C ASP A 129 4.17 -17.52 -10.34
N LEU A 130 3.84 -16.47 -11.10
CA LEU A 130 4.44 -16.23 -12.41
C LEU A 130 5.96 -16.00 -12.30
N ASN A 131 6.42 -15.20 -11.34
CA ASN A 131 7.84 -14.92 -11.18
C ASN A 131 8.62 -16.17 -10.76
N LEU A 132 8.03 -17.00 -9.90
CA LEU A 132 8.59 -18.31 -9.54
C LEU A 132 8.70 -19.22 -10.77
N LEU A 133 7.63 -19.30 -11.57
CA LEU A 133 7.60 -20.07 -12.82
C LEU A 133 8.69 -19.59 -13.81
N LEU A 134 8.80 -18.29 -14.02
CA LEU A 134 9.83 -17.71 -14.90
C LEU A 134 11.24 -18.08 -14.42
N TYR A 135 11.49 -17.99 -13.12
CA TYR A 135 12.78 -18.33 -12.55
C TYR A 135 13.09 -19.83 -12.69
N GLN A 136 12.13 -20.71 -12.41
CA GLN A 136 12.30 -22.16 -12.48
C GLN A 136 12.47 -22.66 -13.93
N VAL A 137 11.57 -22.26 -14.83
CA VAL A 137 11.48 -22.82 -16.19
C VAL A 137 12.49 -22.16 -17.14
N VAL A 138 12.64 -20.84 -17.07
CA VAL A 138 13.46 -20.09 -18.02
C VAL A 138 14.92 -20.01 -17.57
N GLN A 139 15.18 -19.84 -16.26
CA GLN A 139 16.54 -19.73 -15.74
C GLN A 139 17.16 -21.08 -15.30
N ARG A 140 16.35 -22.15 -15.23
CA ARG A 140 16.75 -23.52 -14.86
C ARG A 140 17.50 -23.60 -13.52
N ASP A 141 17.08 -22.81 -12.54
CA ASP A 141 17.63 -22.88 -11.18
C ASP A 141 16.69 -23.70 -10.28
N GLU A 142 17.14 -24.90 -9.89
CA GLU A 142 16.38 -25.84 -9.06
C GLU A 142 16.26 -25.39 -7.59
N HIS A 143 17.00 -24.35 -7.16
CA HIS A 143 17.04 -23.92 -5.75
C HIS A 143 15.88 -23.01 -5.33
N CYS A 144 15.03 -22.58 -6.27
CA CYS A 144 13.86 -21.77 -5.98
C CYS A 144 12.63 -22.65 -5.71
N THR A 145 12.58 -23.27 -4.54
CA THR A 145 11.35 -23.94 -4.08
C THR A 145 10.34 -22.91 -3.53
N PRO A 146 9.02 -23.09 -3.74
CA PRO A 146 8.02 -22.27 -3.07
C PRO A 146 8.28 -22.29 -1.57
N ILE A 147 8.54 -21.12 -0.97
CA ILE A 147 8.72 -21.04 0.47
C ILE A 147 7.34 -21.18 1.08
N GLU A 148 7.15 -22.27 1.83
CA GLU A 148 5.98 -22.42 2.69
C GLU A 148 6.06 -21.30 3.75
N ILE A 149 5.26 -20.25 3.55
CA ILE A 149 5.13 -19.17 4.52
C ILE A 149 4.48 -19.79 5.75
N LYS A 150 5.31 -20.25 6.70
CA LYS A 150 4.82 -20.79 7.96
C LYS A 150 3.92 -19.75 8.62
N PRO A 151 2.78 -20.16 9.18
CA PRO A 151 1.82 -19.24 9.78
C PRO A 151 2.53 -18.32 10.78
N MET A 152 2.12 -17.05 10.77
CA MET A 152 2.66 -16.01 11.65
C MET A 152 2.83 -16.54 13.07
N LEU A 153 4.09 -16.62 13.52
CA LEU A 153 4.38 -16.92 14.93
C LEU A 153 3.63 -15.92 15.80
N LYS A 154 2.90 -16.45 16.80
CA LYS A 154 2.15 -15.63 17.75
C LYS A 154 3.09 -14.64 18.43
N ARG A 155 2.58 -13.46 18.77
CA ARG A 155 3.33 -12.35 19.38
C ARG A 155 4.16 -12.75 20.61
N GLU A 156 3.69 -13.76 21.33
CA GLU A 156 4.24 -14.28 22.59
C GLU A 156 5.52 -15.13 22.42
N THR A 157 5.84 -15.57 21.20
CA THR A 157 6.94 -16.53 20.98
C THR A 157 8.34 -15.92 20.89
N PHE A 158 8.49 -14.60 21.05
CA PHE A 158 9.74 -13.90 20.78
C PHE A 158 10.40 -13.38 22.08
N ASN A 159 11.03 -14.26 22.88
CA ASN A 159 11.79 -13.83 24.08
C ASN A 159 13.23 -13.35 23.79
N GLU A 160 13.54 -13.05 22.53
CA GLU A 160 14.87 -12.62 22.10
C GLU A 160 15.12 -11.11 22.33
N LYS A 161 16.39 -10.72 22.43
CA LYS A 161 16.81 -9.31 22.44
C LYS A 161 16.39 -8.65 21.13
N ARG A 162 15.73 -7.49 21.23
CA ARG A 162 15.20 -6.77 20.07
C ARG A 162 15.81 -5.38 19.93
N THR A 163 16.12 -5.02 18.69
CA THR A 163 16.52 -3.65 18.33
C THR A 163 15.37 -3.01 17.55
N GLU A 164 14.74 -1.99 18.13
CA GLU A 164 13.64 -1.28 17.48
C GLU A 164 14.16 -0.01 16.80
N TYR A 165 13.81 0.16 15.53
CA TYR A 165 14.09 1.36 14.76
C TYR A 165 12.77 2.10 14.59
N LYS A 166 12.46 3.05 15.48
CA LYS A 166 11.29 3.91 15.34
C LYS A 166 11.71 5.18 14.63
N GLY A 167 11.06 5.50 13.52
CA GLY A 167 11.25 6.77 12.85
C GLY A 167 10.81 7.93 13.74
N ASN A 168 11.11 9.15 13.31
CA ASN A 168 10.71 10.32 14.08
C ASN A 168 9.27 10.71 13.71
N HIS A 169 8.32 10.24 14.50
CA HIS A 169 6.88 10.44 14.26
C HIS A 169 6.44 11.88 14.53
N LEU A 170 7.05 12.56 15.50
CA LEU A 170 6.72 13.94 15.88
C LEU A 170 7.08 14.97 14.80
N PHE A 171 7.98 14.62 13.88
CA PHE A 171 8.41 15.54 12.82
C PHE A 171 7.56 15.49 11.55
N ASN A 172 6.48 14.69 11.52
CA ASN A 172 5.45 14.81 10.49
C ASN A 172 4.38 15.83 10.94
N PHE A 173 4.85 17.02 11.31
CA PHE A 173 4.08 18.15 11.84
C PHE A 173 2.83 18.43 11.00
N ASN A 174 2.88 18.19 9.68
CA ASN A 174 1.76 18.39 8.78
C ASN A 174 0.50 17.59 9.16
N ASN A 175 0.65 16.35 9.65
CA ASN A 175 -0.50 15.49 9.95
C ASN A 175 -1.11 15.80 11.32
N GLU A 176 -0.27 16.06 12.32
CA GLU A 176 -0.74 16.50 13.65
C GLU A 176 -1.30 17.93 13.61
N LEU A 177 -0.68 18.83 12.84
CA LEU A 177 -1.19 20.18 12.61
C LEU A 177 -2.54 20.16 11.90
N MET A 178 -2.74 19.27 10.93
CA MET A 178 -4.03 19.14 10.26
C MET A 178 -5.12 18.66 11.22
N LEU A 179 -4.83 17.68 12.09
CA LEU A 179 -5.74 17.27 13.15
C LEU A 179 -6.06 18.42 14.10
N PHE A 180 -5.05 19.22 14.47
CA PHE A 180 -5.22 20.42 15.29
C PHE A 180 -6.09 21.47 14.60
N ILE A 181 -5.85 21.78 13.32
CA ILE A 181 -6.63 22.74 12.53
C ILE A 181 -8.07 22.25 12.37
N LEU A 182 -8.29 20.96 12.14
CA LEU A 182 -9.64 20.39 12.05
C LEU A 182 -10.35 20.46 13.40
N GLY A 183 -9.68 20.11 14.50
CA GLY A 183 -10.21 20.30 15.85
C GLY A 183 -10.57 21.77 16.11
N LEU A 184 -9.70 22.71 15.74
CA LEU A 184 -9.95 24.14 15.89
C LEU A 184 -11.11 24.62 15.01
N SER A 185 -11.22 24.12 13.78
CA SER A 185 -12.32 24.46 12.87
C SER A 185 -13.68 24.05 13.43
N THR A 186 -13.75 22.95 14.20
CA THR A 186 -14.99 22.50 14.85
C THR A 186 -15.49 23.48 15.92
N LEU A 187 -14.58 24.24 16.54
CA LEU A 187 -14.89 25.29 17.53
C LEU A 187 -15.40 26.58 16.87
N LEU A 188 -15.15 26.76 15.57
CA LEU A 188 -15.57 27.94 14.81
C LEU A 188 -16.95 27.78 14.16
N PHE A 189 -17.59 26.61 14.24
CA PHE A 189 -18.94 26.44 13.71
C PHE A 189 -19.98 27.21 14.53
N PRO A 190 -20.85 28.01 13.90
CA PRO A 190 -21.92 28.70 14.61
C PRO A 190 -22.87 27.69 15.26
N LYS A 191 -23.00 27.75 16.58
CA LYS A 191 -23.92 26.91 17.36
C LYS A 191 -25.39 27.06 16.93
N THR A 192 -25.72 28.13 16.21
CA THR A 192 -27.05 28.43 15.69
C THR A 192 -27.40 27.66 14.41
N LEU A 193 -26.40 27.15 13.68
CA LEU A 193 -26.60 26.50 12.38
C LEU A 193 -26.50 24.96 12.46
N PHE A 194 -25.87 24.42 13.50
CA PHE A 194 -25.65 22.99 13.63
C PHE A 194 -26.02 22.48 15.04
N PRO A 195 -26.74 21.35 15.14
CA PRO A 195 -26.96 20.67 16.42
C PRO A 195 -25.64 20.35 17.14
N LEU A 196 -25.64 20.45 18.46
CA LEU A 196 -24.48 20.14 19.31
C LEU A 196 -23.92 18.73 19.04
N SER A 197 -24.79 17.76 18.73
CA SER A 197 -24.38 16.39 18.38
C SER A 197 -23.48 16.34 17.14
N ILE A 198 -23.77 17.14 16.10
CA ILE A 198 -22.94 17.20 14.89
C ILE A 198 -21.58 17.82 15.18
N ILE A 199 -21.55 18.90 15.97
CA ILE A 199 -20.32 19.58 16.38
C ILE A 199 -19.41 18.64 17.18
N LEU A 200 -19.97 17.70 17.96
CA LEU A 200 -19.20 16.73 18.73
C LEU A 200 -18.77 15.50 17.90
N ILE A 201 -19.59 15.02 16.97
CA ILE A 201 -19.31 13.82 16.17
C ILE A 201 -18.27 14.11 15.08
N LEU A 202 -18.33 15.29 14.45
CA LEU A 202 -17.46 15.64 13.33
C LEU A 202 -15.94 15.58 13.67
N PRO A 203 -15.45 16.14 14.79
CA PRO A 203 -14.05 15.99 15.17
C PRO A 203 -13.66 14.53 15.43
N ILE A 204 -14.54 13.73 16.05
CA ILE A 204 -14.28 12.30 16.28
C ILE A 204 -14.13 11.56 14.95
N PHE A 205 -15.02 11.82 13.99
CA PHE A 205 -14.92 11.25 12.65
C PHE A 205 -13.59 11.60 11.98
N PHE A 206 -13.19 12.87 12.01
CA PHE A 206 -11.90 13.29 11.45
C PHE A 206 -10.72 12.65 12.16
N ILE A 207 -10.72 12.58 13.50
CA ILE A 207 -9.67 11.90 14.27
C ILE A 207 -9.55 10.45 13.83
N VAL A 208 -10.66 9.70 13.76
CA VAL A 208 -10.65 8.29 13.34
C VAL A 208 -10.19 8.15 11.89
N PHE A 209 -10.68 9.00 10.99
CA PHE A 209 -10.30 8.99 9.57
C PHE A 209 -8.80 9.25 9.38
N PHE A 210 -8.27 10.29 10.01
CA PHE A 210 -6.86 10.64 9.92
C PHE A 210 -5.98 9.63 10.65
N TYR A 211 -6.41 9.09 11.78
CA TYR A 211 -5.72 7.98 12.44
C TYR A 211 -5.63 6.77 11.51
N GLY A 212 -6.70 6.47 10.77
CA GLY A 212 -6.75 5.44 9.74
C GLY A 212 -5.70 5.66 8.64
N ILE A 213 -5.70 6.84 8.03
CA ILE A 213 -4.77 7.21 6.94
C ILE A 213 -3.32 7.23 7.43
N ASN A 214 -3.05 7.86 8.56
CA ASN A 214 -1.70 7.94 9.14
C ASN A 214 -1.20 6.56 9.54
N GLY A 215 -2.06 5.73 10.11
CA GLY A 215 -1.73 4.36 10.46
C GLY A 215 -1.22 3.59 9.24
N GLN A 216 -1.81 3.75 8.06
CA GLN A 216 -1.29 3.11 6.84
C GLN A 216 0.11 3.57 6.41
N GLN A 217 0.65 4.66 6.99
CA GLN A 217 1.94 5.24 6.63
C GLN A 217 3.04 5.11 7.69
N SER A 218 2.76 4.43 8.80
CA SER A 218 3.54 4.54 10.03
C SER A 218 4.13 3.22 10.51
N TYR A 219 4.77 2.49 9.61
CA TYR A 219 5.42 1.23 9.97
C TYR A 219 6.84 1.46 10.49
N TYR A 220 7.28 0.54 11.34
CA TYR A 220 8.64 0.54 11.89
C TYR A 220 9.18 -0.89 12.01
N LEU A 221 10.51 -0.99 12.02
CA LEU A 221 11.26 -2.23 11.98
C LEU A 221 11.71 -2.60 13.39
N VAL A 222 11.66 -3.89 13.67
CA VAL A 222 12.21 -4.49 14.86
C VAL A 222 13.04 -5.70 14.43
N PHE A 223 14.34 -5.66 14.71
CA PHE A 223 15.23 -6.78 14.44
C PHE A 223 15.35 -7.67 15.68
N SER A 224 15.15 -8.97 15.46
CA SER A 224 15.43 -10.07 16.39
C SER A 224 16.65 -10.85 15.87
N GLN A 225 17.11 -11.90 16.55
CA GLN A 225 18.23 -12.70 16.03
C GLN A 225 17.85 -13.42 14.73
N GLN A 226 16.64 -14.00 14.69
CA GLN A 226 16.18 -14.80 13.55
C GLN A 226 15.15 -14.10 12.66
N TYR A 227 14.60 -12.96 13.10
CA TYR A 227 13.44 -12.34 12.48
C TYR A 227 13.60 -10.86 12.24
N LEU A 228 13.05 -10.40 11.11
CA LEU A 228 12.69 -9.02 10.86
C LEU A 228 11.19 -8.85 11.11
N ILE A 229 10.84 -8.00 12.06
CA ILE A 229 9.46 -7.77 12.47
C ILE A 229 9.05 -6.36 12.04
N ILE A 230 7.90 -6.26 11.39
CA ILE A 230 7.22 -5.03 11.02
C ILE A 230 6.09 -4.80 12.02
N LYS A 231 6.10 -3.62 12.62
CA LYS A 231 5.03 -3.14 13.50
C LYS A 231 4.48 -1.83 12.97
N ASN A 232 3.28 -1.49 13.40
CA ASN A 232 2.69 -0.19 13.14
C ASN A 232 2.69 0.68 14.38
N LEU A 233 2.95 1.97 14.23
CA LEU A 233 2.96 2.91 15.35
C LEU A 233 1.56 3.20 15.87
N TYR A 234 0.59 3.37 14.97
CA TYR A 234 -0.80 3.65 15.33
C TYR A 234 -1.57 2.37 15.60
N PHE A 235 -1.33 1.28 14.87
CA PHE A 235 -2.05 0.02 15.08
C PHE A 235 -1.21 -0.99 15.88
N PRO A 236 -1.25 -1.00 17.23
CA PRO A 236 -0.40 -1.86 18.04
C PRO A 236 -0.68 -3.36 17.88
N TRP A 237 -1.82 -3.71 17.30
CA TRP A 237 -2.19 -5.08 16.93
C TRP A 237 -1.59 -5.52 15.58
N TYR A 238 -1.14 -4.58 14.73
CA TYR A 238 -0.47 -4.93 13.49
C TYR A 238 0.93 -5.46 13.77
N PHE A 239 1.17 -6.69 13.33
CA PHE A 239 2.42 -7.39 13.53
C PHE A 239 2.66 -8.32 12.34
N LYS A 240 3.80 -8.17 11.67
CA LYS A 240 4.24 -9.09 10.61
C LYS A 240 5.69 -9.46 10.82
N ALA A 241 5.98 -10.76 10.88
CA ALA A 241 7.33 -11.26 11.11
C ALA A 241 7.81 -12.04 9.89
N TYR A 242 9.04 -11.76 9.48
CA TYR A 242 9.75 -12.44 8.40
C TYR A 242 10.98 -13.10 9.00
N ARG A 243 11.28 -14.35 8.63
CA ARG A 243 12.55 -14.95 8.98
C ARG A 243 13.64 -14.32 8.14
N ILE A 244 14.76 -13.97 8.76
CA ILE A 244 15.88 -13.33 8.06
C ILE A 244 16.38 -14.19 6.90
N GLN A 245 16.44 -15.51 7.09
CA GLN A 245 16.86 -16.48 6.07
C GLN A 245 15.94 -16.55 4.83
N ASP A 246 14.68 -16.09 4.94
CA ASP A 246 13.71 -16.15 3.85
C ASP A 246 13.70 -14.84 3.04
N ILE A 247 14.36 -13.79 3.56
CA ILE A 247 14.50 -12.50 2.88
C ILE A 247 15.58 -12.64 1.80
N HIS A 248 15.23 -12.27 0.57
CA HIS A 248 16.18 -12.15 -0.53
C HIS A 248 16.89 -10.80 -0.45
N GLU A 249 16.12 -9.72 -0.42
CA GLU A 249 16.65 -8.37 -0.31
C GLU A 249 15.66 -7.44 0.41
N ILE A 250 16.21 -6.34 0.94
CA ILE A 250 15.44 -5.21 1.45
C ILE A 250 15.75 -4.01 0.58
N ILE A 251 14.72 -3.27 0.22
CA ILE A 251 14.83 -2.13 -0.68
C ILE A 251 14.50 -0.88 0.11
N PHE A 252 15.41 0.10 0.11
CA PHE A 252 15.12 1.44 0.59
C PHE A 252 14.64 2.27 -0.57
N GLU A 253 13.36 2.64 -0.53
CA GLU A 253 12.73 3.34 -1.63
C GLU A 253 12.41 4.78 -1.24
N ARG A 254 12.68 5.70 -2.16
CA ARG A 254 12.22 7.07 -2.00
C ARG A 254 10.70 7.12 -2.13
N GLY A 255 10.05 7.89 -1.27
CA GLY A 255 8.65 8.24 -1.46
C GLY A 255 8.41 8.86 -2.85
N ALA A 256 7.17 8.81 -3.34
CA ALA A 256 6.79 9.52 -4.56
C ALA A 256 7.25 11.00 -4.49
N PRO A 257 7.43 11.72 -5.62
CA PRO A 257 8.00 13.08 -5.62
C PRO A 257 7.32 14.07 -4.65
N ASN A 258 6.03 13.85 -4.38
CA ASN A 258 5.21 14.67 -3.48
C ASN A 258 4.95 13.99 -2.11
N ASN A 259 5.57 12.85 -1.84
CA ASN A 259 5.45 12.10 -0.59
C ASN A 259 6.79 12.10 0.13
N VAL A 260 6.83 12.79 1.27
CA VAL A 260 8.02 12.96 2.10
C VAL A 260 8.43 11.65 2.80
N ASN A 261 7.54 10.65 2.83
CA ASN A 261 7.75 9.42 3.55
C ASN A 261 8.50 8.40 2.68
N ASN A 262 9.69 8.02 3.14
CA ASN A 262 10.46 6.93 2.55
C ASN A 262 9.82 5.58 2.86
N GLN A 263 10.06 4.61 1.99
CA GLN A 263 9.45 3.29 2.08
C GLN A 263 10.53 2.22 2.23
N ILE A 264 10.11 1.08 2.77
CA ILE A 264 10.92 -0.14 2.81
C ILE A 264 10.16 -1.23 2.08
N GLY A 265 10.77 -1.72 1.00
CA GLY A 265 10.38 -2.94 0.31
C GLY A 265 11.08 -4.15 0.96
N ILE A 266 10.34 -5.25 1.11
CA ILE A 266 10.88 -6.56 1.50
C ILE A 266 10.57 -7.50 0.36
N VAL A 267 11.62 -8.06 -0.24
CA VAL A 267 11.53 -9.11 -1.24
C VAL A 267 11.96 -10.41 -0.57
N LEU A 268 11.07 -11.39 -0.59
CA LEU A 268 11.37 -12.74 -0.14
C LEU A 268 12.01 -13.54 -1.27
N LYS A 269 12.68 -14.64 -0.92
CA LYS A 269 13.30 -15.58 -1.88
C LYS A 269 12.30 -16.26 -2.82
N ASP A 270 11.02 -16.24 -2.49
CA ASP A 270 9.92 -16.68 -3.36
C ASP A 270 9.37 -15.54 -4.25
N PHE A 271 10.11 -14.43 -4.37
CA PHE A 271 9.76 -13.21 -5.08
C PHE A 271 8.49 -12.50 -4.58
N SER A 272 7.98 -12.84 -3.39
CA SER A 272 6.93 -12.04 -2.76
C SER A 272 7.49 -10.67 -2.38
N TYR A 273 6.87 -9.61 -2.90
CA TYR A 273 7.20 -8.24 -2.55
C TYR A 273 6.15 -7.64 -1.63
N THR A 274 6.58 -7.01 -0.53
CA THR A 274 5.72 -6.19 0.33
C THR A 274 6.41 -4.88 0.65
N HIS A 275 5.71 -3.75 0.53
CA HIS A 275 6.24 -2.44 0.89
C HIS A 275 5.57 -1.89 2.15
N PHE A 276 6.32 -1.09 2.90
CA PHE A 276 5.88 -0.43 4.11
C PHE A 276 6.34 1.03 4.10
N TYR A 277 5.40 1.94 4.27
CA TYR A 277 5.69 3.37 4.48
C TYR A 277 6.27 3.60 5.87
N THR A 278 7.32 4.41 5.95
CA THR A 278 8.04 4.69 7.19
C THR A 278 8.32 6.18 7.35
N TYR A 279 8.58 6.60 8.58
CA TYR A 279 9.03 7.96 8.91
C TYR A 279 10.54 8.02 9.19
N TYR A 280 11.31 7.20 8.47
CA TYR A 280 12.75 7.19 8.61
C TYR A 280 13.39 8.37 7.90
N ASN A 281 14.22 9.08 8.65
CA ASN A 281 15.18 10.03 8.10
C ASN A 281 16.46 9.30 7.69
N ARG A 282 17.35 10.01 7.00
CA ARG A 282 18.67 9.50 6.58
C ARG A 282 19.43 8.80 7.70
N LYS A 283 19.51 9.40 8.89
CA LYS A 283 20.23 8.80 10.03
C LYS A 283 19.62 7.46 10.47
N SER A 284 18.30 7.31 10.37
CA SER A 284 17.62 6.06 10.69
C SER A 284 17.94 4.99 9.64
N PHE A 285 17.93 5.35 8.35
CA PHE A 285 18.32 4.45 7.27
C PHE A 285 19.77 4.00 7.36
N GLU A 286 20.72 4.89 7.70
CA GLU A 286 22.12 4.48 7.88
C GLU A 286 22.27 3.46 9.00
N LYS A 287 21.57 3.64 10.13
CA LYS A 287 21.59 2.67 11.23
C LYS A 287 20.99 1.31 10.81
N ILE A 288 19.90 1.33 10.05
CA ILE A 288 19.29 0.10 9.53
C ILE A 288 20.22 -0.57 8.52
N ARG A 289 20.85 0.19 7.61
CA ARG A 289 21.85 -0.30 6.66
C ARG A 289 22.98 -1.02 7.38
N THR A 290 23.53 -0.43 8.43
CA THR A 290 24.59 -1.08 9.22
C THR A 290 24.11 -2.40 9.84
N GLU A 291 22.90 -2.42 10.40
CA GLU A 291 22.30 -3.64 10.97
C GLU A 291 22.09 -4.74 9.91
N LEU A 292 21.64 -4.38 8.71
CA LEU A 292 21.45 -5.30 7.59
C LEU A 292 22.77 -5.89 7.09
N ALA A 293 23.80 -5.04 6.96
CA ALA A 293 25.13 -5.47 6.56
C ALA A 293 25.73 -6.45 7.58
N GLN A 294 25.58 -6.18 8.89
CA GLN A 294 26.03 -7.09 9.95
C GLN A 294 25.34 -8.46 9.92
N ARG A 295 24.15 -8.55 9.31
CA ARG A 295 23.35 -9.77 9.21
C ARG A 295 23.45 -10.44 7.83
N ASN A 296 24.31 -9.94 6.95
CA ASN A 296 24.47 -10.40 5.57
C ASN A 296 23.15 -10.42 4.77
N ILE A 297 22.27 -9.44 5.01
CA ILE A 297 21.04 -9.27 4.24
C ILE A 297 21.34 -8.30 3.09
N ALA A 298 21.00 -8.68 1.86
CA ALA A 298 21.16 -7.81 0.69
C ALA A 298 20.30 -6.55 0.81
N LEU A 299 20.89 -5.41 0.46
CA LEU A 299 20.23 -4.11 0.52
C LEU A 299 20.35 -3.40 -0.83
N ARG A 300 19.20 -3.02 -1.39
CA ARG A 300 19.10 -2.12 -2.54
C ARG A 300 18.73 -0.72 -2.05
N ASP A 301 19.56 0.27 -2.34
CA ASP A 301 19.41 1.63 -1.80
C ASP A 301 19.10 2.63 -2.91
N GLU A 302 17.82 2.91 -3.09
CA GLU A 302 17.32 3.79 -4.15
C GLU A 302 17.07 5.22 -3.64
N ILE A 303 17.29 5.48 -2.35
CA ILE A 303 17.13 6.83 -1.77
C ILE A 303 18.28 7.74 -2.21
N TYR A 304 19.48 7.18 -2.38
CA TYR A 304 20.71 7.94 -2.69
C TYR A 304 21.26 7.70 -4.09
N GLU A 305 20.64 6.83 -4.90
CA GLU A 305 20.96 6.74 -6.32
C GLU A 305 20.57 8.05 -7.01
N LYS A 306 21.59 8.74 -7.55
CA LYS A 306 21.38 9.89 -8.43
C LYS A 306 20.75 9.38 -9.71
N THR A 307 19.43 9.57 -9.87
CA THR A 307 18.83 9.74 -11.20
C THR A 307 19.32 11.03 -11.83
#